data_AF-A0A7X7BR25-F1
#
_entry.id   AF-A0A7X7BR25-F1
#
_cell.length_a   1.000
_cell.length_b   1.000
_cell.length_c   1.000
_cell.angle_alpha   90.00
_cell.angle_beta   90.00
_cell.angle_gamma   90.00
#
_symmetry.space_group_name_H-M   'P 1'
#
loop_
_entity.id
_entity.type
_entity.pdbx_description
1 polymer ?
#
loop_
_entity_poly.entity_id
_entity_poly.type
_entity_poly.pdbx_seq_one_letter_code
_entity_poly.pdbx_strand_id
1 'polypeptide(L)'
;MAENDDAVTSGQVEGSEEEAMELSLRPQTLDQYLGQERVKKEMSIYIKAAKQRDEALDHVLLYGPPGLGKTTLAFVIANELGVHLKSTSGPAIEKAGDLVALLSDLDPGDVLFIDEI
;
A
#
# COMPACT_ATOMS: atom_id res chain seq x y z
N MET A 1 -31.09 40.48 23.22
CA MET A 1 -30.50 40.74 21.89
C MET A 1 -29.16 40.01 21.86
N ALA A 2 -29.06 39.01 20.97
CA ALA A 2 -27.89 38.20 20.57
C ALA A 2 -27.17 37.44 21.71
N GLU A 3 -27.25 36.11 21.85
CA GLU A 3 -26.86 35.00 20.95
C GLU A 3 -25.41 35.04 20.46
N ASN A 4 -24.83 33.84 20.46
CA ASN A 4 -23.58 33.34 19.89
C ASN A 4 -22.40 33.17 20.86
N ASP A 5 -21.69 32.05 20.84
CA ASP A 5 -21.96 30.72 20.28
C ASP A 5 -20.81 29.83 20.78
N ASP A 6 -21.09 28.54 20.81
CA ASP A 6 -20.17 27.42 20.88
C ASP A 6 -18.67 27.71 20.70
N ALA A 7 -17.94 27.72 21.82
CA ALA A 7 -16.51 27.40 21.82
C ALA A 7 -16.37 25.87 21.74
N VAL A 8 -16.74 25.28 20.60
CA VAL A 8 -16.41 23.89 20.29
C VAL A 8 -14.94 23.85 19.86
N THR A 9 -14.22 23.00 20.58
CA THR A 9 -12.80 22.72 20.54
C THR A 9 -12.23 22.61 19.12
N SER A 10 -11.21 23.42 18.88
CA SER A 10 -10.35 23.40 17.69
C SER A 10 -9.71 22.03 17.47
N GLY A 11 -9.96 21.46 16.28
CA GLY A 11 -9.52 20.15 15.83
C GLY A 11 -8.01 19.99 15.72
N GLN A 12 -7.46 19.14 16.56
CA GLN A 12 -6.16 18.52 16.37
C GLN A 12 -6.33 17.04 16.75
N VAL A 13 -5.85 16.14 15.88
CA VAL A 13 -5.84 14.66 16.00
C VAL A 13 -7.05 13.89 15.42
N GLU A 14 -7.54 14.22 14.20
CA GLU A 14 -8.50 13.35 13.48
C GLU A 14 -7.85 12.50 12.36
N GLY A 15 -6.73 12.94 11.76
CA GLY A 15 -6.15 12.26 10.58
C GLY A 15 -5.57 10.86 10.83
N SER A 16 -5.02 10.58 12.02
CA SER A 16 -4.39 9.28 12.30
C SER A 16 -5.39 8.15 12.58
N GLU A 17 -6.55 8.49 13.16
CA GLU A 17 -7.59 7.50 13.46
C GLU A 17 -8.37 7.16 12.19
N GLU A 18 -8.66 8.13 11.33
CA GLU A 18 -9.32 7.89 10.04
C GLU A 18 -8.46 7.06 9.09
N GLU A 19 -7.16 7.36 8.95
CA GLU A 19 -6.24 6.54 8.14
C GLU A 19 -6.12 5.10 8.67
N ALA A 20 -6.05 4.94 9.99
CA ALA A 20 -6.02 3.62 10.63
C ALA A 20 -7.34 2.86 10.41
N MET A 21 -8.48 3.54 10.47
CA MET A 21 -9.79 2.96 10.16
C MET A 21 -9.88 2.56 8.68
N GLU A 22 -9.44 3.40 7.75
CA GLU A 22 -9.40 3.05 6.32
C GLU A 22 -8.53 1.83 6.04
N LEU A 23 -7.34 1.75 6.67
CA LEU A 23 -6.45 0.59 6.56
C LEU A 23 -7.11 -0.68 7.12
N SER A 24 -7.90 -0.56 8.20
CA SER A 24 -8.64 -1.71 8.77
C SER A 24 -9.74 -2.25 7.87
N LEU A 25 -10.30 -1.41 6.99
CA LEU A 25 -11.34 -1.80 6.03
C LEU A 25 -10.76 -2.47 4.77
N ARG A 26 -9.47 -2.25 4.49
CA ARG A 26 -8.80 -2.85 3.34
C ARG A 26 -8.52 -4.34 3.61
N PRO A 27 -8.74 -5.22 2.62
CA PRO A 27 -8.26 -6.59 2.66
C PRO A 27 -6.79 -6.66 3.07
N GLN A 28 -6.48 -7.52 4.02
CA GLN A 28 -5.13 -7.78 4.52
C GLN A 28 -4.49 -8.97 3.80
N THR A 29 -5.29 -9.95 3.38
CA THR A 29 -4.80 -11.18 2.72
C THR A 29 -5.39 -11.33 1.32
N LEU A 30 -4.77 -12.17 0.48
CA LEU A 30 -5.30 -12.46 -0.86
C LEU A 30 -6.69 -13.08 -0.80
N ASP A 31 -6.98 -13.86 0.23
CA ASP A 31 -8.29 -14.49 0.43
C ASP A 31 -9.40 -13.48 0.75
N GLN A 32 -9.05 -12.36 1.39
CA GLN A 32 -9.98 -11.26 1.66
C GLN A 32 -10.20 -10.35 0.43
N TYR A 33 -9.34 -10.46 -0.59
CA TYR A 33 -9.44 -9.66 -1.79
C TYR A 33 -10.57 -10.17 -2.70
N LEU A 34 -11.63 -9.38 -2.83
CA LEU A 34 -12.84 -9.78 -3.57
C LEU A 34 -12.64 -9.65 -5.08
N GLY A 35 -13.01 -10.70 -5.82
CA GLY A 35 -12.87 -10.75 -7.28
C GLY A 35 -11.43 -10.95 -7.76
N GLN A 36 -11.16 -10.60 -9.01
CA GLN A 36 -9.83 -10.74 -9.64
C GLN A 36 -9.21 -12.16 -9.51
N GLU A 37 -10.03 -13.21 -9.63
CA GLU A 37 -9.64 -14.61 -9.37
C GLU A 37 -8.37 -15.05 -10.10
N ARG A 38 -8.18 -14.60 -11.35
CA ARG A 38 -6.98 -14.89 -12.12
C ARG A 38 -5.73 -14.27 -11.49
N VAL A 39 -5.80 -12.98 -11.13
CA VAL A 39 -4.68 -12.24 -10.52
C VAL A 39 -4.34 -12.84 -9.16
N LYS A 40 -5.35 -13.14 -8.33
CA LYS A 40 -5.14 -13.80 -7.02
C LYS A 40 -4.43 -15.14 -7.16
N LYS A 41 -4.87 -15.96 -8.13
CA LYS A 41 -4.25 -17.26 -8.39
C LYS A 41 -2.80 -17.11 -8.83
N GLU A 42 -2.51 -16.26 -9.81
CA GLU A 42 -1.15 -16.03 -10.29
C GLU A 42 -0.26 -15.50 -9.16
N MET A 43 -0.75 -14.52 -8.39
CA MET A 43 0.01 -13.91 -7.30
C MET A 43 0.27 -14.87 -6.14
N SER A 44 -0.69 -15.73 -5.79
CA SER A 44 -0.49 -16.76 -4.76
C SER A 44 0.63 -17.75 -5.12
N ILE A 45 0.79 -18.07 -6.42
CA ILE A 45 1.86 -18.94 -6.91
C ILE A 45 3.22 -18.23 -6.76
N TYR A 46 3.31 -16.97 -7.19
CA TYR A 46 4.56 -16.21 -7.12
C TYR A 46 5.01 -15.95 -5.67
N ILE A 47 4.09 -15.53 -4.80
CA ILE A 47 4.37 -15.32 -3.36
C ILE A 47 4.86 -16.61 -2.72
N LYS A 48 4.16 -17.73 -2.97
CA LYS A 48 4.56 -19.02 -2.43
C LYS A 48 5.95 -19.45 -2.92
N ALA A 49 6.25 -19.20 -4.19
CA ALA A 49 7.55 -19.54 -4.77
C ALA A 49 8.68 -18.67 -4.19
N ALA A 50 8.46 -17.36 -4.02
CA ALA A 50 9.41 -16.44 -3.39
C ALA A 50 9.70 -16.85 -1.94
N LYS A 51 8.66 -17.12 -1.15
CA LYS A 51 8.79 -17.63 0.23
C LYS A 51 9.54 -18.95 0.33
N GLN A 52 9.30 -19.88 -0.60
CA GLN A 52 9.98 -21.18 -0.60
C GLN A 52 11.48 -21.06 -0.90
N ARG A 53 11.88 -20.02 -1.63
CA ARG A 53 13.28 -19.75 -1.96
C ARG A 53 13.98 -18.81 -0.98
N ASP A 54 13.25 -18.23 -0.03
CA ASP A 54 13.75 -17.18 0.87
C ASP A 54 14.30 -15.97 0.07
N GLU A 55 13.58 -15.61 -0.99
CA GLU A 55 13.94 -14.53 -1.92
C GLU A 55 12.85 -13.47 -1.99
N ALA A 56 13.21 -12.26 -2.41
CA ALA A 56 12.25 -11.22 -2.75
C ALA A 56 11.33 -11.67 -3.90
N LEU A 57 10.10 -11.17 -3.90
CA LEU A 57 9.20 -11.33 -5.04
C LEU A 57 9.75 -10.56 -6.25
N ASP A 58 9.62 -11.14 -7.44
CA ASP A 58 9.92 -10.44 -8.69
C ASP A 58 9.09 -9.15 -8.81
N HIS A 59 9.59 -8.17 -9.55
CA HIS A 59 8.90 -6.90 -9.74
C HIS A 59 7.54 -7.10 -10.45
N VAL A 60 6.50 -6.47 -9.89
CA VAL A 60 5.12 -6.58 -10.37
C VAL A 60 4.64 -5.24 -10.93
N LEU A 61 4.05 -5.27 -12.12
CA LEU A 61 3.33 -4.14 -12.69
C LEU A 61 1.82 -4.35 -12.55
N LEU A 62 1.16 -3.49 -11.77
CA LEU A 62 -0.30 -3.48 -11.62
C LEU A 62 -0.88 -2.39 -12.52
N TYR A 63 -1.63 -2.78 -13.55
CA TYR A 63 -2.26 -1.83 -14.48
C TYR A 63 -3.79 -1.99 -14.49
N GLY A 64 -4.49 -0.88 -14.68
CA GLY A 64 -5.94 -0.87 -14.81
C GLY A 64 -6.58 0.45 -14.37
N PRO A 65 -7.87 0.67 -14.65
CA PRO A 65 -8.65 1.82 -14.20
C PRO A 65 -8.47 2.16 -12.70
N PRO A 66 -8.70 3.42 -12.30
CA PRO A 66 -8.73 3.78 -10.88
C PRO A 66 -9.86 3.02 -10.15
N GLY A 67 -9.65 2.75 -8.86
CA GLY A 67 -10.65 2.06 -8.02
C GLY A 67 -10.68 0.53 -8.13
N LEU A 68 -9.81 -0.10 -8.92
CA LEU A 68 -9.73 -1.57 -9.03
C LEU A 68 -8.89 -2.26 -7.94
N GLY A 69 -8.49 -1.53 -6.89
CA GLY A 69 -7.76 -2.09 -5.75
C GLY A 69 -6.27 -2.34 -6.00
N LYS A 70 -5.62 -1.64 -6.94
CA LYS A 70 -4.16 -1.75 -7.20
C LYS A 70 -3.34 -1.47 -5.93
N THR A 71 -3.59 -0.33 -5.29
CA THR A 71 -2.95 0.06 -4.03
C THR A 71 -3.24 -0.99 -2.95
N THR A 72 -4.49 -1.43 -2.81
CA THR A 72 -4.89 -2.50 -1.89
C THR A 72 -4.11 -3.80 -2.13
N LEU A 73 -3.94 -4.21 -3.39
CA LEU A 73 -3.21 -5.42 -3.73
C LEU A 73 -1.71 -5.31 -3.36
N ALA A 74 -1.11 -4.13 -3.46
CA ALA A 74 0.27 -3.92 -3.00
C ALA A 74 0.42 -4.14 -1.48
N PHE A 75 -0.53 -3.61 -0.68
CA PHE A 75 -0.60 -3.88 0.76
C PHE A 75 -0.77 -5.37 1.06
N VAL A 76 -1.69 -6.03 0.35
CA VAL A 76 -1.92 -7.48 0.48
C VAL A 76 -0.65 -8.26 0.15
N ILE A 77 0.07 -7.92 -0.91
CA ILE A 77 1.32 -8.60 -1.29
C ILE A 77 2.38 -8.48 -0.19
N ALA A 78 2.60 -7.27 0.34
CA ALA A 78 3.57 -7.05 1.41
C ALA A 78 3.19 -7.82 2.69
N ASN A 79 1.90 -7.79 3.07
CA ASN A 79 1.41 -8.53 4.23
C ASN A 79 1.52 -10.06 4.05
N GLU A 80 1.20 -10.56 2.86
CA GLU A 80 1.39 -11.96 2.52
C GLU A 80 2.87 -12.35 2.61
N LEU A 81 3.80 -11.51 2.14
CA LEU A 81 5.24 -11.75 2.25
C LEU A 81 5.78 -11.58 3.68
N GLY A 82 5.06 -10.86 4.55
CA GLY A 82 5.48 -10.59 5.93
C GLY A 82 6.58 -9.52 6.02
N VAL A 83 6.61 -8.58 5.08
CA VAL A 83 7.64 -7.53 4.92
C VAL A 83 7.01 -6.14 4.99
N HIS A 84 7.83 -5.09 5.10
CA HIS A 84 7.32 -3.73 5.12
C HIS A 84 6.89 -3.28 3.72
N LEU A 85 5.80 -2.50 3.66
CA LEU A 85 5.41 -1.78 2.46
C LEU A 85 5.85 -0.33 2.59
N LYS A 86 6.61 0.14 1.61
CA LYS A 86 6.91 1.56 1.42
C LYS A 86 6.18 2.06 0.19
N SER A 87 5.36 3.09 0.34
CA SER A 87 4.62 3.68 -0.78
C SER A 87 5.15 5.05 -1.16
N THR A 88 5.12 5.34 -2.47
CA THR A 88 5.35 6.66 -3.05
C THR A 88 4.51 6.79 -4.32
N SER A 89 4.49 7.98 -4.93
CA SER A 89 3.90 8.18 -6.25
C SER A 89 4.99 8.52 -7.28
N GLY A 90 4.76 8.14 -8.54
CA GLY A 90 5.63 8.46 -9.66
C GLY A 90 5.92 9.96 -9.77
N PRO A 91 4.90 10.84 -9.71
CA PRO A 91 5.12 12.29 -9.70
C PRO A 91 5.96 12.82 -8.53
N ALA A 92 6.01 12.12 -7.39
CA ALA A 92 6.87 12.51 -6.26
C ALA A 92 8.36 12.19 -6.50
N ILE A 93 8.69 11.40 -7.52
CA ILE A 93 10.05 11.08 -7.93
C ILE A 93 10.45 12.03 -9.06
N GLU A 94 10.92 13.22 -8.72
CA GLU A 94 11.27 14.25 -9.71
C GLU A 94 12.64 14.01 -10.35
N LYS A 95 13.60 13.47 -9.57
CA LYS A 95 15.00 13.29 -9.98
C LYS A 95 15.50 11.91 -9.58
N ALA A 96 16.52 11.44 -10.28
CA ALA A 96 17.16 10.15 -9.98
C ALA A 96 17.63 10.03 -8.52
N GLY A 97 18.01 11.15 -7.88
CA GLY A 97 18.41 11.18 -6.47
C GLY A 97 17.29 10.79 -5.50
N ASP A 98 16.03 11.09 -5.82
CA ASP A 98 14.89 10.81 -4.94
C ASP A 98 14.62 9.30 -4.88
N LEU A 99 14.73 8.63 -6.03
CA LEU A 99 14.65 7.17 -6.10
C LEU A 99 15.82 6.51 -5.34
N VAL A 100 17.04 7.04 -5.50
CA VAL A 100 18.22 6.50 -4.77
C VAL A 100 18.03 6.63 -3.26
N ALA A 101 17.49 7.76 -2.78
CA ALA A 101 17.20 7.94 -1.36
C ALA A 101 16.13 6.95 -0.86
N LEU A 102 15.06 6.74 -1.62
CA LEU A 102 14.02 5.76 -1.29
C LEU A 102 14.58 4.33 -1.21
N LEU A 103 15.39 3.93 -2.20
CA LEU A 103 16.01 2.61 -2.27
C LEU A 103 17.03 2.37 -1.15
N SER A 104 17.70 3.43 -0.68
CA SER A 104 18.68 3.34 0.41
C SER A 104 18.05 3.09 1.78
N ASP A 105 16.75 3.33 1.90
CA ASP A 105 15.97 3.21 3.14
C ASP A 105 14.98 2.03 3.06
N LEU A 106 15.29 1.03 2.23
CA LEU A 106 14.55 -0.24 2.12
C LEU A 106 15.36 -1.37 2.74
N ASP A 107 14.69 -2.24 3.51
CA ASP A 107 15.29 -3.48 3.97
C ASP A 107 15.20 -4.58 2.89
N PRO A 108 16.11 -5.58 2.93
CA PRO A 108 16.04 -6.71 2.00
C PRO A 108 14.69 -7.42 2.07
N GLY A 109 14.00 -7.46 0.93
CA GLY A 109 12.69 -8.12 0.79
C GLY A 109 11.49 -7.18 0.93
N ASP A 110 11.69 -5.92 1.36
CA ASP A 110 10.61 -4.94 1.43
C ASP A 110 9.96 -4.68 0.07
N VAL A 111 8.68 -4.33 0.11
CA VAL A 111 7.92 -3.96 -1.07
C VAL A 111 7.93 -2.44 -1.22
N LEU A 112 8.53 -1.95 -2.30
CA LEU A 112 8.38 -0.57 -2.75
C LEU A 112 7.21 -0.48 -3.74
N PHE A 113 6.14 0.20 -3.34
CA PHE A 113 5.02 0.52 -4.20
C PHE A 113 5.12 1.95 -4.74
N ILE A 114 5.07 2.08 -6.05
CA ILE A 114 5.05 3.36 -6.76
C ILE A 114 3.72 3.46 -7.48
N ASP A 115 2.82 4.30 -6.97
CA ASP A 115 1.55 4.59 -7.67
C ASP A 115 1.79 5.55 -8.84
N GLU A 116 0.92 5.54 -9.85
CA GLU A 116 1.04 6.43 -11.02
C GLU A 116 2.39 6.34 -11.75
N ILE A 117 2.89 5.11 -11.94
CA ILE A 117 4.09 4.80 -12.74
C ILE A 117 3.81 4.74 -14.24
#